data_AF-A0A7J3BFB6-F1
#
_entry.id   AF-A0A7J3BFB6-F1
#
_cell.length_a   1.000
_cell.length_b   1.000
_cell.length_c   1.000
_cell.angle_alpha   90.00
_cell.angle_beta   90.00
_cell.angle_gamma   90.00
#
_symmetry.space_group_name_H-M   'P 1'
#
loop_
_entity.id
_entity.type
_entity.pdbx_description
1 polymer ?
#
loop_
_entity_poly.entity_id
_entity_poly.type
_entity_poly.pdbx_seq_one_letter_code
_entity_poly.pdbx_strand_id
1 'polypeptide(L)'
;MPLDTEHDREWRARREIVNRMPVHTVRELEALYEQEKVSLGIVRPSRILDLVIEEADREWKPEWQLLYRQFSLFGDTQKPLAKIPFKFSYVFECRDSTRPHKHMIEDWELGVLYLNEVSRLGNERAA
;
A
#
# COMPACT_ATOMS: atom_id res chain seq x y z
N MET A 1 0.89 22.26 17.49
CA MET A 1 1.03 22.58 16.05
C MET A 1 0.72 21.33 15.25
N PRO A 2 0.14 21.45 14.04
CA PRO A 2 0.03 20.32 13.12
C PRO A 2 1.43 19.78 12.83
N LEU A 3 1.60 18.46 12.80
CA LEU A 3 2.84 17.86 12.34
C LEU A 3 2.86 17.93 10.81
N ASP A 4 3.75 18.73 10.23
CA ASP A 4 3.80 18.90 8.78
C ASP A 4 4.62 17.78 8.09
N THR A 5 4.36 17.59 6.80
CA THR A 5 5.08 16.64 5.94
C THR A 5 6.16 17.31 5.09
N GLU A 6 6.20 18.65 5.03
CA GLU A 6 7.14 19.42 4.21
C GLU A 6 8.55 19.48 4.83
N HIS A 7 8.66 19.41 6.16
CA HIS A 7 9.93 19.45 6.85
C HIS A 7 10.24 18.07 7.48
N ASP A 8 11.27 17.41 6.95
CA ASP A 8 11.80 16.09 7.34
C ASP A 8 12.16 15.95 8.84
N ARG A 9 12.08 17.06 9.60
CA ARG A 9 12.49 17.15 11.00
C ARG A 9 11.49 16.57 11.99
N GLU A 10 10.26 16.24 11.57
CA GLU A 10 9.19 15.83 12.48
C GLU A 10 8.85 14.32 12.47
N TRP A 11 9.63 13.49 11.77
CA TRP A 11 9.41 12.03 11.77
C TRP A 11 9.37 11.44 13.18
N ARG A 12 10.27 11.88 14.08
CA ARG A 12 10.29 11.41 15.47
C ARG A 12 9.01 11.74 16.22
N ALA A 13 8.47 12.95 16.03
CA ALA A 13 7.21 13.36 16.67
C ALA A 13 6.02 12.56 16.13
N ARG A 14 5.97 12.31 14.81
CA ARG A 14 4.96 11.45 14.19
C ARG A 14 5.06 10.01 14.69
N ARG A 15 6.28 9.47 14.80
CA ARG A 15 6.52 8.12 15.30
C ARG A 15 6.07 7.95 16.75
N GLU A 16 6.23 8.97 17.58
CA GLU A 16 5.74 8.94 18.97
C GLU A 16 4.22 8.81 19.05
N ILE A 17 3.47 9.41 18.13
CA ILE A 17 2.01 9.21 18.02
C ILE A 17 1.71 7.76 17.64
N VAL A 18 2.34 7.24 16.59
CA VAL A 18 2.12 5.86 16.12
C VAL A 18 2.47 4.83 17.19
N ASN A 19 3.54 5.04 17.94
CA ASN A 19 3.98 4.12 19.00
C ASN A 19 2.95 3.97 20.14
N ARG A 20 2.11 4.99 20.37
CA ARG A 20 1.06 4.97 21.41
C ARG A 20 -0.23 4.29 20.95
N MET A 21 -0.40 4.09 19.65
CA MET A 21 -1.59 3.43 19.10
C MET A 21 -1.61 1.95 19.50
N PRO A 22 -2.80 1.38 19.77
CA PRO A 22 -2.92 -0.04 20.06
C PRO A 22 -2.49 -0.84 18.83
N VAL A 23 -1.72 -1.90 19.09
CA VAL A 23 -1.31 -2.85 18.04
C VAL A 23 -2.02 -4.17 18.25
N HIS A 24 -2.32 -4.80 17.14
CA HIS A 24 -3.15 -5.99 17.09
C HIS A 24 -2.47 -7.08 16.25
N THR A 25 -3.00 -8.29 16.34
CA THR A 25 -2.82 -9.32 15.32
C THR A 25 -3.89 -9.14 14.23
N VAL A 26 -3.73 -9.83 13.10
CA VAL A 26 -4.75 -9.79 12.04
C VAL A 26 -6.10 -10.31 12.56
N ARG A 27 -6.11 -11.40 13.34
CA ARG A 27 -7.33 -11.98 13.89
C ARG A 27 -8.02 -11.08 14.91
N GLU A 28 -7.24 -10.38 15.73
CA GLU A 28 -7.78 -9.38 16.66
C GLU A 28 -8.49 -8.26 15.89
N LEU A 29 -7.91 -7.78 14.78
CA LEU A 29 -8.57 -6.78 13.93
C LEU A 29 -9.82 -7.32 13.24
N GLU A 30 -9.81 -8.56 12.75
CA GLU A 30 -10.99 -9.21 12.18
C GLU A 30 -12.14 -9.30 13.20
N ALA A 31 -11.84 -9.68 14.45
CA ALA A 31 -12.81 -9.72 15.52
C ALA A 31 -13.37 -8.33 15.87
N LEU A 32 -12.50 -7.30 15.93
CA LEU A 32 -12.92 -5.91 16.16
C LEU A 32 -13.79 -5.38 15.03
N TYR A 33 -13.49 -5.75 13.78
CA TYR A 33 -14.35 -5.41 12.65
C TYR A 33 -15.73 -6.07 12.78
N GLU A 34 -15.80 -7.34 13.21
CA GLU A 34 -17.09 -8.00 13.38
C GLU A 34 -17.94 -7.38 14.49
N GLN A 35 -17.31 -7.05 15.62
CA GLN A 35 -18.01 -6.53 16.81
C GLN A 35 -18.35 -5.04 16.69
N GLU A 36 -17.39 -4.23 16.23
CA GLU A 36 -17.45 -2.77 16.32
C GLU A 36 -17.30 -2.08 14.96
N LYS A 37 -17.11 -2.84 13.88
CA LYS A 37 -16.89 -2.32 12.52
C LYS A 37 -15.67 -1.39 12.43
N VAL A 38 -14.64 -1.66 13.24
CA VAL A 38 -13.33 -1.02 13.14
C VAL A 38 -12.70 -1.35 11.79
N SER A 39 -12.55 -0.33 10.93
CA SER A 39 -12.08 -0.48 9.55
C SER A 39 -10.57 -0.25 9.37
N LEU A 40 -9.87 0.24 10.40
CA LEU A 40 -8.45 0.56 10.35
C LEU A 40 -7.77 0.18 11.67
N GLY A 41 -6.58 -0.42 11.57
CA GLY A 41 -5.79 -0.79 12.73
C GLY A 41 -4.33 -1.05 12.37
N ILE A 42 -3.48 -1.16 13.41
CA ILE A 42 -2.05 -1.41 13.24
C ILE A 42 -1.76 -2.86 13.61
N VAL A 43 -1.22 -3.61 12.66
CA VAL A 43 -0.70 -4.95 12.93
C VAL A 43 0.76 -4.87 13.33
N ARG A 44 1.14 -5.56 14.41
CA ARG A 44 2.54 -5.77 14.77
C ARG A 44 2.91 -7.24 14.55
N PRO A 45 3.58 -7.56 13.43
CA PRO A 45 4.04 -8.93 13.17
C PRO A 45 5.01 -9.41 14.24
N SER A 46 4.98 -10.70 14.57
CA SER A 46 6.02 -11.34 15.37
C SER A 46 7.27 -11.61 14.53
N ARG A 47 7.08 -11.90 13.23
CA ARG A 47 8.17 -12.15 12.28
C ARG A 47 7.73 -11.76 10.87
N ILE A 48 8.57 -11.03 10.15
CA ILE A 48 8.43 -10.84 8.70
C ILE A 48 9.14 -12.01 8.01
N LEU A 49 8.46 -12.68 7.08
CA LEU A 49 8.98 -13.85 6.40
C LEU A 49 9.49 -13.52 5.00
N ASP A 50 8.71 -12.76 4.23
CA ASP A 50 9.02 -12.53 2.83
C ASP A 50 8.35 -11.27 2.27
N LEU A 51 8.90 -10.74 1.18
CA LEU A 51 8.27 -9.77 0.30
C LEU A 51 8.03 -10.47 -1.05
N VAL A 52 6.79 -10.83 -1.30
CA VAL A 52 6.39 -11.56 -2.50
C VAL A 52 5.98 -10.56 -3.58
N ILE A 53 6.55 -10.72 -4.77
CA ILE A 53 6.24 -9.95 -5.97
C ILE A 53 5.58 -10.88 -6.98
N GLU A 54 4.37 -10.53 -7.42
CA GLU A 54 3.58 -11.32 -8.37
C GLU A 54 3.26 -10.48 -9.61
N GLU A 55 3.28 -11.11 -10.78
CA GLU A 55 2.81 -10.46 -12.01
C GLU A 55 1.32 -10.11 -11.89
N ALA A 56 0.96 -8.94 -12.40
CA ALA A 56 -0.40 -8.45 -12.48
C ALA A 56 -0.73 -8.03 -13.91
N ASP A 57 -2.03 -7.96 -14.24
CA ASP A 57 -2.45 -7.52 -15.57
C ASP A 57 -1.84 -6.17 -15.91
N ARG A 58 -1.22 -6.05 -17.08
CA ARG A 58 -0.60 -4.79 -17.55
C ARG A 58 -1.63 -3.72 -17.88
N GLU A 59 -2.83 -4.15 -18.24
CA GLU A 59 -3.92 -3.26 -18.61
C GLU A 59 -4.86 -3.03 -17.43
N TRP A 60 -5.36 -1.80 -17.29
CA TRP A 60 -6.47 -1.52 -16.40
C TRP A 60 -7.71 -2.28 -16.85
N LYS A 61 -8.61 -2.64 -15.93
CA LYS A 61 -9.87 -3.26 -16.35
C LYS A 61 -10.65 -2.30 -17.27
N PRO A 62 -11.46 -2.81 -18.21
CA PRO A 62 -12.18 -1.99 -19.17
C PRO A 62 -13.00 -0.86 -18.53
N GLU A 63 -13.60 -1.10 -17.35
CA GLU A 63 -14.36 -0.07 -16.64
C GLU A 63 -13.52 1.16 -16.26
N TRP A 64 -12.26 0.97 -15.86
CA TRP A 64 -11.35 2.05 -15.48
C TRP A 64 -10.78 2.76 -16.71
N GLN A 65 -10.54 2.03 -17.79
CA GLN A 65 -10.11 2.63 -19.05
C GLN A 65 -11.16 3.59 -19.61
N LEU A 66 -12.44 3.28 -19.41
CA LEU A 66 -13.55 4.11 -19.88
C LEU A 66 -13.61 5.46 -19.17
N LEU A 67 -13.21 5.54 -17.89
CA LEU A 67 -13.18 6.79 -17.13
C LEU A 67 -12.28 7.83 -17.79
N TYR A 68 -11.11 7.42 -18.31
CA TYR A 68 -10.21 8.32 -19.05
C TYR A 68 -10.76 8.75 -20.42
N ARG A 69 -11.79 8.07 -20.93
CA ARG A 69 -12.49 8.44 -22.18
C ARG A 69 -13.69 9.34 -21.93
N GLN A 70 -14.07 9.56 -20.67
CA GLN A 70 -15.17 10.43 -20.33
C GLN A 70 -14.77 11.90 -20.56
N PHE A 71 -15.59 12.64 -21.31
CA PHE A 71 -15.39 14.07 -21.49
C PHE A 71 -15.59 14.80 -20.16
N SER A 72 -14.61 15.63 -19.80
CA SER A 72 -14.77 16.55 -18.68
C SER A 72 -15.53 17.80 -19.13
N LEU A 73 -16.48 18.26 -18.32
CA LEU A 73 -17.13 19.56 -18.52
C LEU A 73 -16.18 20.73 -18.25
N PHE A 74 -15.14 20.51 -17.42
CA PHE A 74 -14.17 21.52 -17.02
C PHE A 74 -12.76 20.93 -16.94
N GLY A 75 -11.76 21.65 -17.47
CA GLY A 75 -10.35 21.26 -17.40
C GLY A 75 -9.87 20.37 -18.54
N ASP A 76 -8.57 20.08 -18.52
CA ASP A 76 -7.88 19.29 -19.55
C ASP A 76 -8.28 17.82 -19.51
N THR A 77 -8.08 17.13 -20.65
CA THR A 77 -8.26 15.68 -20.74
C THR A 77 -7.40 14.97 -19.69
N GLN A 78 -8.01 14.08 -18.91
CA GLN A 78 -7.27 13.26 -17.95
C GLN A 78 -6.21 12.42 -18.66
N LYS A 79 -4.98 12.49 -18.15
CA LYS A 79 -3.90 11.62 -18.63
C LYS A 79 -4.14 10.21 -18.12
N PRO A 80 -4.03 9.17 -18.97
CA PRO A 80 -4.13 7.79 -18.51
C PRO A 80 -3.02 7.49 -17.51
N LEU A 81 -3.38 6.86 -16.40
CA LEU A 81 -2.39 6.39 -15.42
C LEU A 81 -1.69 5.12 -15.94
N ALA A 82 -0.37 5.07 -15.82
CA ALA A 82 0.38 3.86 -16.06
C ALA A 82 0.05 2.83 -14.98
N LYS A 83 -0.29 1.60 -15.39
CA LYS A 83 -0.51 0.51 -14.45
C LYS A 83 0.81 -0.18 -14.12
N ILE A 84 1.04 -0.44 -12.84
CA ILE A 84 2.18 -1.24 -12.41
C ILE A 84 1.86 -2.72 -12.70
N PRO A 85 2.69 -3.45 -13.47
CA PRO A 85 2.42 -4.84 -13.85
C PRO A 85 2.79 -5.84 -12.75
N PHE A 86 2.87 -5.38 -11.50
CA PHE A 86 3.26 -6.19 -10.35
C PHE A 86 2.41 -5.86 -9.13
N LYS A 87 2.18 -6.87 -8.29
CA LYS A 87 1.63 -6.74 -6.95
C LYS A 87 2.70 -7.10 -5.94
N PHE A 88 2.80 -6.27 -4.91
CA PHE A 88 3.76 -6.46 -3.82
C PHE A 88 2.98 -6.88 -2.57
N SER A 89 3.45 -7.91 -1.87
CA SER A 89 2.80 -8.39 -0.65
C SER A 89 3.82 -8.73 0.43
N TYR A 90 3.53 -8.34 1.67
CA TYR A 90 4.26 -8.87 2.82
C TYR A 90 3.70 -10.21 3.24
N VAL A 91 4.59 -11.16 3.51
CA VAL A 91 4.28 -12.42 4.19
C VAL A 91 4.85 -12.35 5.60
N PHE A 92 4.00 -12.52 6.61
CA PHE A 92 4.40 -12.35 8.00
C PHE A 92 3.59 -13.21 8.96
N GLU A 93 4.12 -13.42 10.15
CA GLU A 93 3.46 -14.15 11.23
C GLU A 93 2.95 -13.21 12.31
N CYS A 94 1.85 -13.59 12.96
CA CYS A 94 1.37 -12.97 14.20
C CYS A 94 1.57 -13.94 15.37
N ARG A 95 1.66 -13.40 16.59
CA ARG A 95 1.87 -14.19 17.82
C ARG A 95 0.79 -15.24 18.10
N ASP A 96 -0.39 -15.08 17.51
CA ASP A 96 -1.60 -15.87 17.74
C ASP A 96 -1.95 -16.82 16.57
N SER A 97 -1.09 -16.89 15.55
CA SER A 97 -1.30 -17.72 14.37
C SER A 97 -0.05 -18.52 14.04
N THR A 98 -0.24 -19.82 13.79
CA THR A 98 0.80 -20.71 13.25
C THR A 98 0.89 -20.64 11.72
N ARG A 99 -0.07 -19.99 11.06
CA ARG A 99 -0.09 -19.78 9.61
C ARG A 99 0.31 -18.34 9.29
N PRO A 100 1.24 -18.12 8.36
CA PRO A 100 1.56 -16.79 7.87
C PRO A 100 0.36 -16.09 7.23
N HIS A 101 0.31 -14.78 7.38
CA HIS A 101 -0.59 -13.88 6.67
C HIS A 101 0.13 -13.33 5.44
N LYS A 102 -0.61 -13.13 4.35
CA LYS A 102 -0.14 -12.45 3.14
C LYS A 102 -1.03 -11.23 2.91
N HIS A 103 -0.46 -10.04 2.92
CA HIS A 103 -1.18 -8.79 2.66
C HIS A 103 -0.49 -7.96 1.58
N MET A 104 -1.30 -7.50 0.63
CA MET A 104 -0.86 -6.64 -0.47
C MET A 104 -0.53 -5.24 0.04
N ILE A 105 0.50 -4.64 -0.53
CA ILE A 105 0.93 -3.27 -0.29
C ILE A 105 0.19 -2.39 -1.30
N GLU A 106 -0.70 -1.54 -0.78
CA GLU A 106 -1.47 -0.55 -1.58
C GLU A 106 -0.78 0.83 -1.61
N ASP A 107 0.46 0.91 -1.13
CA ASP A 107 1.22 2.15 -1.06
C ASP A 107 1.61 2.64 -2.47
N TRP A 108 1.20 3.87 -2.80
CA TRP A 108 1.51 4.51 -4.09
C TRP A 108 3.00 4.86 -4.21
N GLU A 109 3.70 5.09 -3.09
CA GLU A 109 5.12 5.44 -3.08
C GLU A 109 5.96 4.29 -3.65
N LEU A 110 5.55 3.04 -3.40
CA LEU A 110 6.19 1.86 -3.96
C LEU A 110 6.03 1.79 -5.48
N GLY A 111 4.84 2.15 -5.99
CA GLY A 111 4.60 2.24 -7.43
C GLY A 111 5.45 3.31 -8.10
N VAL A 112 5.60 4.47 -7.46
CA VAL A 112 6.47 5.55 -7.96
C VAL A 112 7.94 5.16 -7.90
N LEU A 113 8.38 4.51 -6.83
CA LEU A 113 9.73 3.95 -6.73
C LEU A 113 10.01 2.99 -7.89
N TYR A 114 9.11 2.03 -8.14
CA TYR A 114 9.23 1.11 -9.28
C TYR A 114 9.38 1.86 -10.60
N LEU A 115 8.53 2.86 -10.89
CA LEU A 115 8.62 3.62 -12.15
C LEU A 115 9.96 4.36 -12.29
N ASN A 116 10.48 4.91 -11.20
CA ASN A 116 11.80 5.56 -11.18
C ASN A 116 12.92 4.55 -11.46
N GLU A 117 12.85 3.37 -10.85
CA GLU A 117 13.84 2.30 -11.05
C GLU A 117 13.78 1.71 -12.47
N VAL A 118 12.59 1.57 -13.06
CA VAL A 118 12.42 1.21 -14.47
C VAL A 118 13.09 2.25 -15.37
N SER A 119 12.89 3.55 -15.10
CA SER A 119 13.53 4.61 -15.87
C SER A 119 15.05 4.61 -15.70
N ARG A 120 15.57 4.24 -14.52
CA ARG A 120 17.00 4.24 -14.19
C ARG A 120 17.72 3.04 -14.79
N LEU A 121 17.11 1.86 -14.73
CA LEU A 121 17.71 0.58 -15.12
C LEU A 121 17.34 0.17 -16.56
N GLY A 122 16.29 0.75 -17.13
CA GLY A 122 15.79 0.41 -18.47
C GLY A 122 15.19 -1.00 -18.57
N ASN A 123 14.93 -1.67 -17.44
CA ASN A 123 14.44 -3.03 -17.38
C ASN A 123 13.49 -3.23 -16.19
N GLU A 124 12.27 -3.68 -16.47
CA GLU A 124 11.21 -3.88 -15.48
C GLU A 124 11.48 -4.99 -14.46
N ARG A 125 12.28 -6.01 -14.82
CA ARG A 125 12.62 -7.11 -13.90
C ARG A 125 13.82 -6.79 -13.01
N ALA A 126 14.62 -5.80 -13.42
CA ALA A 126 15.75 -5.33 -12.64
C ALA A 126 15.33 -4.26 -11.61
N ALA A 127 14.25 -3.52 -11.93
CA ALA A 127 13.58 -2.57 -11.04
C ALA A 127 12.79 -3.31 -9.95
#